data_AF-A0A395XUW5-F1
#
_entry.id   AF-A0A395XUW5-F1
#
_cell.length_a   1.000
_cell.length_b   1.000
_cell.length_c   1.000
_cell.angle_alpha   90.00
_cell.angle_beta   90.00
_cell.angle_gamma   90.00
#
_symmetry.space_group_name_H-M   'P 1'
#
loop_
_entity.id
_entity.type
_entity.pdbx_description
1 polymer ?
#
loop_
_entity_poly.entity_id
_entity_poly.type
_entity_poly.pdbx_seq_one_letter_code
_entity_poly.pdbx_strand_id
1 'polypeptide(L)'
;MTRTIMVDIDNTIADYTNGLRDYIRECGHDMDECPCPEPTAYDFTLTGGWPFSGDPKAFTWWHTRAVADGLYSREEPYGGAAEALNQLHDAGWNVIMATSRADDWRGESQRWLHRNGFRFDGYYNGDKTLLTPDALIDDRPV
;
A
#
# COMPACT_ATOMS: atom_id res chain seq x y z
N MET A 1 20.17 -22.48 5.01
CA MET A 1 19.99 -21.02 4.96
C MET A 1 18.52 -20.77 4.67
N THR A 2 17.88 -19.93 5.46
CA THR A 2 16.47 -19.54 5.25
C THR A 2 16.42 -18.50 4.13
N ARG A 3 15.56 -18.68 3.14
CA ARG A 3 15.35 -17.68 2.08
C ARG A 3 14.50 -16.54 2.61
N THR A 4 14.81 -15.32 2.23
CA THR A 4 14.07 -14.12 2.62
C THR A 4 13.31 -13.55 1.45
N ILE A 5 12.02 -13.33 1.64
CA ILE A 5 11.18 -12.57 0.70
C ILE A 5 10.76 -11.26 1.37
N MET A 6 10.89 -10.17 0.63
CA MET A 6 10.38 -8.87 1.02
C MET A 6 9.14 -8.54 0.19
N VAL A 7 8.08 -8.10 0.86
CA VAL A 7 6.78 -7.87 0.22
C VAL A 7 6.30 -6.48 0.57
N ASP A 8 6.00 -5.70 -0.46
CA ASP A 8 5.37 -4.40 -0.32
C ASP A 8 3.92 -4.48 0.18
N ILE A 9 3.35 -3.34 0.61
CA ILE A 9 1.97 -3.22 1.09
C ILE A 9 1.06 -2.59 0.03
N ASP A 10 1.32 -1.32 -0.33
CA ASP A 10 0.47 -0.49 -1.18
C ASP A 10 0.36 -1.06 -2.60
N ASN A 11 -0.85 -1.36 -3.06
CA ASN A 11 -1.10 -1.98 -4.37
C ASN A 11 -0.31 -3.28 -4.64
N THR A 12 0.27 -3.89 -3.60
CA THR A 12 0.90 -5.22 -3.65
C THR A 12 0.06 -6.25 -2.89
N ILE A 13 -0.37 -5.92 -1.67
CA ILE A 13 -1.31 -6.74 -0.87
C ILE A 13 -2.52 -5.98 -0.35
N ALA A 14 -2.46 -4.64 -0.36
CA ALA A 14 -3.52 -3.76 0.08
C ALA A 14 -3.97 -2.88 -1.09
N ASP A 15 -5.28 -2.76 -1.30
CA ASP A 15 -5.85 -1.94 -2.37
C ASP A 15 -5.86 -0.46 -2.00
N TYR A 16 -4.67 0.13 -2.00
CA TYR A 16 -4.45 1.54 -1.73
C TYR A 16 -5.21 2.44 -2.72
N THR A 17 -5.23 2.05 -4.00
CA THR A 17 -5.92 2.80 -5.05
C THR A 17 -7.40 2.96 -4.77
N ASN A 18 -8.12 1.88 -4.44
CA ASN A 18 -9.52 1.98 -4.08
C ASN A 18 -9.73 2.68 -2.73
N GLY A 19 -8.86 2.43 -1.74
CA GLY A 19 -8.95 3.15 -0.45
C GLY A 19 -8.89 4.67 -0.62
N LEU A 20 -7.97 5.17 -1.45
CA LEU A 20 -7.86 6.61 -1.73
C LEU A 20 -9.06 7.12 -2.53
N ARG A 21 -9.53 6.34 -3.51
CA ARG A 21 -10.74 6.66 -4.31
C ARG A 21 -11.97 6.80 -3.43
N ASP A 22 -12.18 5.87 -2.50
CA ASP A 22 -13.33 5.91 -1.59
C ASP A 22 -13.25 7.09 -0.62
N TYR A 23 -12.05 7.43 -0.12
CA TYR A 23 -11.86 8.62 0.68
C TYR A 23 -12.25 9.93 -0.05
N ILE A 24 -11.85 10.05 -1.33
CA ILE A 24 -12.19 11.23 -2.15
C ILE A 24 -13.72 11.34 -2.32
N ARG A 25 -14.40 10.20 -2.53
CA ARG A 25 -15.87 10.15 -2.63
C ARG A 25 -16.55 10.55 -1.33
N GLU A 26 -16.05 10.07 -0.19
CA GLU A 26 -16.56 10.44 1.14
C GLU A 26 -16.43 11.96 1.42
N CYS A 27 -15.44 12.61 0.79
CA CYS A 27 -15.26 14.06 0.84
C CYS A 27 -16.24 14.85 -0.07
N GLY A 28 -17.14 14.16 -0.78
CA GLY A 28 -18.22 14.77 -1.57
C GLY A 28 -17.88 15.03 -3.03
N HIS A 29 -16.78 14.49 -3.55
CA HIS A 29 -16.47 14.52 -4.98
C HIS A 29 -17.15 13.34 -5.68
N ASP A 30 -18.06 13.64 -6.62
CA ASP A 30 -18.75 12.61 -7.38
C ASP A 30 -17.90 12.02 -8.52
N MET A 31 -18.36 10.91 -9.09
CA MET A 31 -17.66 10.18 -10.15
C MET A 31 -17.69 10.87 -11.51
N ASP A 32 -18.57 11.84 -11.71
CA ASP A 32 -18.71 12.56 -12.98
C ASP A 32 -17.70 13.71 -13.03
N GLU A 33 -17.45 14.39 -11.91
CA GLU A 33 -16.43 15.42 -11.74
C GLU A 33 -15.03 14.80 -11.50
N CYS A 34 -14.96 13.74 -10.71
CA CYS A 34 -13.72 13.13 -10.26
C CYS A 34 -13.74 11.60 -10.43
N PRO A 35 -13.57 11.08 -11.66
CA PRO A 35 -13.74 9.66 -11.95
C PRO A 35 -12.70 8.76 -11.28
N CYS A 36 -11.56 9.30 -10.83
CA CYS A 36 -10.49 8.59 -10.12
C CYS A 36 -10.17 7.21 -10.76
N PRO A 37 -9.86 7.15 -12.06
CA PRO A 37 -9.69 5.88 -12.77
C PRO A 37 -8.47 5.11 -12.24
N GLU A 38 -8.33 3.85 -12.65
CA GLU A 38 -7.11 3.09 -12.37
C GLU A 38 -5.87 3.85 -12.87
N PRO A 39 -4.84 4.01 -12.02
CA PRO A 39 -3.65 4.76 -12.39
C PRO A 39 -2.86 4.05 -13.50
N THR A 40 -2.37 4.81 -14.47
CA THR A 40 -1.57 4.27 -15.59
C THR A 40 -0.07 4.24 -15.29
N ALA A 41 0.34 4.80 -14.17
CA ALA A 41 1.72 4.90 -13.72
C ALA A 41 1.76 4.92 -12.18
N TYR A 42 2.92 4.62 -11.61
CA TYR A 42 3.13 4.66 -10.16
C TYR A 42 2.87 6.07 -9.58
N ASP A 43 3.26 7.12 -10.32
CA ASP A 43 2.89 8.49 -9.96
C ASP A 43 1.43 8.78 -10.36
N PHE A 44 0.56 8.81 -9.35
CA PHE A 44 -0.87 9.09 -9.46
C PHE A 44 -1.18 10.42 -10.15
N THR A 45 -0.30 11.41 -10.05
CA THR A 45 -0.53 12.73 -10.68
C THR A 45 -0.49 12.67 -12.20
N LEU A 46 0.11 11.62 -12.78
CA LEU A 46 0.16 11.40 -14.23
C LEU A 46 -1.16 10.87 -14.81
N THR A 47 -2.07 10.39 -13.95
CA THR A 47 -3.37 9.87 -14.37
C THR A 47 -4.41 10.99 -14.26
N GLY A 48 -5.05 11.32 -15.39
CA GLY A 48 -6.16 12.29 -15.43
C GLY A 48 -7.41 11.79 -14.70
N GLY A 49 -8.18 12.70 -14.10
CA GLY A 49 -9.46 12.38 -13.45
C GLY A 49 -9.39 12.22 -11.93
N TRP A 50 -8.21 12.42 -11.34
CA TRP A 50 -8.03 12.57 -9.89
C TRP A 50 -8.04 14.06 -9.52
N PRO A 51 -8.39 14.45 -8.28
CA PRO A 51 -8.48 15.86 -7.88
C PRO A 51 -7.10 16.54 -7.78
N PHE A 52 -6.04 15.78 -7.98
CA PHE A 52 -4.64 16.20 -7.95
C PHE A 52 -3.90 15.89 -9.27
N SER A 53 -4.62 15.58 -10.36
CA SER A 53 -3.99 15.33 -11.66
C SER A 53 -3.09 16.50 -12.07
N GLY A 54 -1.81 16.21 -12.35
CA GLY A 54 -0.78 17.20 -12.68
C GLY A 54 -0.26 18.02 -11.51
N ASP A 55 -0.71 17.78 -10.27
CA ASP A 55 -0.30 18.53 -9.08
C ASP A 55 0.18 17.62 -7.93
N PRO A 56 1.50 17.38 -7.82
CA PRO A 56 2.08 16.61 -6.72
C PRO A 56 1.84 17.19 -5.32
N LYS A 57 1.69 18.51 -5.20
CA LYS A 57 1.38 19.13 -3.91
C LYS A 57 -0.05 18.85 -3.49
N ALA A 58 -0.99 18.91 -4.44
CA ALA A 58 -2.37 18.51 -4.21
C ALA A 58 -2.46 17.01 -3.85
N PHE A 59 -1.67 16.15 -4.50
CA PHE A 59 -1.60 14.72 -4.13
C PHE A 59 -1.15 14.55 -2.68
N THR A 60 -0.07 15.23 -2.30
CA THR A 60 0.45 15.17 -0.92
C THR A 60 -0.60 15.63 0.08
N TRP A 61 -1.32 16.71 -0.22
CA TRP A 61 -2.39 17.23 0.64
C TRP A 61 -3.54 16.24 0.81
N TRP A 62 -4.03 15.65 -0.28
CA TRP A 62 -5.10 14.65 -0.24
C TRP A 62 -4.67 13.38 0.50
N HIS A 63 -3.48 12.87 0.20
CA HIS A 63 -2.90 11.71 0.88
C HIS A 63 -2.79 11.93 2.39
N THR A 64 -2.19 13.03 2.82
CA THR A 64 -2.03 13.34 4.25
C THR A 64 -3.38 13.38 4.98
N ARG A 65 -4.43 13.93 4.35
CA ARG A 65 -5.76 13.95 4.95
C ARG A 65 -6.39 12.56 5.02
N ALA A 66 -6.29 11.79 3.94
CA ALA A 66 -6.78 10.42 3.89
C ALA A 66 -6.13 9.57 5.00
N VAL A 67 -4.80 9.67 5.16
CA VAL A 67 -4.05 9.00 6.23
C VAL A 67 -4.49 9.47 7.61
N ALA A 68 -4.66 10.78 7.83
CA ALA A 68 -5.17 11.32 9.09
C ALA A 68 -6.57 10.79 9.44
N ASP A 69 -7.39 10.53 8.42
CA ASP A 69 -8.73 9.95 8.51
C ASP A 69 -8.71 8.40 8.39
N GLY A 70 -7.55 7.77 8.57
CA GLY A 70 -7.42 6.32 8.73
C GLY A 70 -7.43 5.50 7.43
N LEU A 71 -6.96 6.05 6.31
CA LEU A 71 -6.83 5.36 5.02
C LEU A 71 -6.22 3.96 5.16
N TYR A 72 -5.02 3.86 5.75
CA TYR A 72 -4.28 2.59 5.87
C TYR A 72 -5.03 1.50 6.64
N SER A 73 -5.90 1.90 7.57
CA SER A 73 -6.71 0.95 8.33
C SER A 73 -7.92 0.43 7.56
N ARG A 74 -8.33 1.12 6.48
CA ARG A 74 -9.54 0.86 5.68
C ARG A 74 -9.27 0.22 4.33
N GLU A 75 -8.01 0.12 3.92
CA GLU A 75 -7.64 -0.59 2.68
C GLU A 75 -8.14 -2.04 2.73
N GLU A 76 -8.66 -2.51 1.60
CA GLU A 76 -9.07 -3.90 1.44
C GLU A 76 -7.86 -4.75 1.02
N PRO A 77 -7.62 -5.90 1.65
CA PRO A 77 -6.56 -6.80 1.21
C PRO A 77 -6.92 -7.41 -0.14
N TYR A 78 -5.94 -7.56 -1.04
CA TYR A 78 -6.17 -8.31 -2.27
C TYR A 78 -6.51 -9.78 -1.98
N GLY A 79 -7.47 -10.30 -2.75
CA GLY A 79 -7.93 -11.68 -2.60
C GLY A 79 -6.78 -12.69 -2.70
N GLY A 80 -6.66 -13.56 -1.69
CA GLY A 80 -5.61 -14.58 -1.63
C GLY A 80 -4.23 -14.09 -1.17
N ALA A 81 -4.02 -12.78 -0.96
CA ALA A 81 -2.71 -12.26 -0.56
C ALA A 81 -2.22 -12.84 0.77
N ALA A 82 -3.07 -12.82 1.80
CA ALA A 82 -2.73 -13.40 3.11
C ALA A 82 -2.50 -14.92 3.02
N GLU A 83 -3.31 -15.64 2.24
CA GLU A 83 -3.14 -17.08 2.04
C GLU A 83 -1.79 -17.39 1.38
N ALA A 84 -1.45 -16.70 0.30
CA ALA A 84 -0.21 -16.90 -0.45
C ALA A 84 1.03 -16.62 0.42
N LEU A 85 1.03 -15.52 1.17
CA LEU A 85 2.14 -15.19 2.06
C LEU A 85 2.26 -16.15 3.24
N ASN A 86 1.13 -16.58 3.81
CA ASN A 86 1.13 -17.57 4.89
C ASN A 86 1.64 -18.94 4.41
N GLN A 87 1.35 -19.34 3.16
CA GLN A 87 1.94 -20.54 2.56
C GLN A 87 3.46 -20.43 2.39
N LEU A 88 3.99 -19.25 2.01
CA LEU A 88 5.43 -19.01 1.98
C LEU A 88 6.05 -19.10 3.38
N HIS A 89 5.40 -18.50 4.38
CA HIS A 89 5.80 -18.60 5.79
C HIS A 89 5.85 -20.05 6.26
N ASP A 90 4.79 -20.83 6.02
CA ASP A 90 4.70 -22.24 6.39
C ASP A 90 5.72 -23.11 5.63
N ALA A 91 6.11 -22.72 4.42
CA ALA A 91 7.21 -23.34 3.66
C ALA A 91 8.60 -22.98 4.18
N GLY A 92 8.70 -22.16 5.24
CA GLY A 92 9.96 -21.79 5.90
C GLY A 92 10.69 -20.62 5.23
N TRP A 93 10.00 -19.77 4.47
CA TRP A 93 10.55 -18.48 4.06
C TRP A 93 10.52 -17.50 5.23
N ASN A 94 11.56 -16.67 5.34
CA ASN A 94 11.56 -15.48 6.18
C ASN A 94 10.79 -14.37 5.44
N VAL A 95 9.60 -14.04 5.90
CA VAL A 95 8.70 -13.07 5.25
C VAL A 95 8.85 -11.71 5.92
N ILE A 96 9.32 -10.71 5.18
CA ILE A 96 9.46 -9.33 5.64
C ILE A 96 8.45 -8.45 4.91
N MET A 97 7.53 -7.84 5.66
CA MET A 97 6.65 -6.81 5.12
C MET A 97 7.42 -5.49 5.07
N ALA A 98 7.45 -4.82 3.93
CA ALA A 98 8.25 -3.61 3.74
C ALA A 98 7.47 -2.49 3.05
N THR A 99 7.40 -1.32 3.66
CA THR A 99 6.71 -0.16 3.09
C THR A 99 7.59 1.09 3.17
N SER A 100 7.22 2.15 2.45
CA SER A 100 7.87 3.46 2.47
C SER A 100 6.94 4.56 3.02
N ARG A 101 5.86 4.19 3.72
CA ARG A 101 4.89 5.10 4.34
C ARG A 101 5.52 5.90 5.49
N ALA A 102 6.12 7.05 5.19
CA ALA A 102 6.78 7.92 6.17
C ALA A 102 5.81 8.48 7.24
N ASP A 103 4.53 8.50 6.94
CA ASP A 103 3.41 9.00 7.74
C ASP A 103 2.65 7.90 8.50
N ASP A 104 3.11 6.63 8.45
CA ASP A 104 2.60 5.55 9.31
C ASP A 104 3.23 5.54 10.72
N TRP A 105 3.36 6.71 11.34
CA TRP A 105 4.04 6.88 12.64
C TRP A 105 3.29 6.22 13.80
N ARG A 106 2.01 5.89 13.63
CA ARG A 106 1.20 5.20 14.63
C ARG A 106 1.27 3.68 14.51
N GLY A 107 1.94 3.12 13.50
CA GLY A 107 1.99 1.68 13.25
C GLY A 107 0.63 1.09 12.85
N GLU A 108 -0.16 1.83 12.07
CA GLU A 108 -1.45 1.37 11.56
C GLU A 108 -1.29 0.24 10.56
N SER A 109 -0.30 0.29 9.67
CA SER A 109 -0.09 -0.77 8.68
C SER A 109 0.22 -2.10 9.35
N GLN A 110 1.05 -2.10 10.39
CA GLN A 110 1.35 -3.33 11.14
C GLN A 110 0.11 -3.89 11.85
N ARG A 111 -0.73 -3.04 12.43
CA ARG A 111 -2.02 -3.48 13.01
C ARG A 111 -2.97 -4.01 11.94
N TRP A 112 -3.02 -3.38 10.78
CA TRP A 112 -3.82 -3.82 9.64
C TRP A 112 -3.36 -5.20 9.15
N LEU A 113 -2.04 -5.45 9.04
CA LEU A 113 -1.50 -6.75 8.67
C LEU A 113 -1.96 -7.86 9.64
N HIS A 114 -1.83 -7.63 10.95
CA HIS A 114 -2.26 -8.61 11.95
C HIS A 114 -3.78 -8.85 11.91
N ARG A 115 -4.58 -7.78 11.78
CA ARG A 115 -6.03 -7.86 11.70
C ARG A 115 -6.52 -8.63 10.47
N ASN A 116 -5.77 -8.57 9.36
CA ASN A 116 -6.07 -9.28 8.12
C ASN A 116 -5.41 -10.66 8.01
N GLY A 117 -4.80 -11.16 9.10
CA GLY A 117 -4.33 -12.54 9.18
C GLY A 117 -3.00 -12.83 8.48
N PHE A 118 -2.21 -11.79 8.18
CA PHE A 118 -0.87 -11.96 7.63
C PHE A 118 0.11 -12.43 8.71
N ARG A 119 0.85 -13.51 8.40
CA ARG A 119 1.97 -14.01 9.20
C ARG A 119 3.28 -13.59 8.55
N PHE A 120 4.12 -12.91 9.32
CA PHE A 120 5.40 -12.39 8.86
C PHE A 120 6.40 -12.35 10.01
N ASP A 121 7.68 -12.38 9.67
CA ASP A 121 8.79 -12.45 10.62
C ASP A 121 9.43 -11.08 10.88
N GLY A 122 9.26 -10.15 9.94
CA GLY A 122 9.80 -8.80 10.04
C GLY A 122 8.89 -7.74 9.43
N TYR A 123 8.99 -6.52 9.94
CA TYR A 123 8.35 -5.33 9.39
C TYR A 123 9.41 -4.25 9.21
N TYR A 124 9.49 -3.67 8.01
CA TYR A 124 10.42 -2.61 7.68
C TYR A 124 9.67 -1.42 7.08
N ASN A 125 9.90 -0.23 7.62
CA ASN A 125 9.38 1.01 7.06
C ASN A 125 10.56 1.94 6.75
N GLY A 126 10.81 2.21 5.47
CA GLY A 126 11.92 3.03 5.02
C GLY A 126 12.42 2.68 3.64
N ASP A 127 13.68 3.04 3.38
CA ASP A 127 14.32 2.78 2.08
C ASP A 127 14.60 1.28 1.89
N LYS A 128 13.73 0.63 1.12
CA LYS A 128 13.80 -0.81 0.81
C LYS A 128 15.12 -1.23 0.16
N THR A 129 15.85 -0.31 -0.48
CA THR A 129 17.15 -0.61 -1.11
C THR A 129 18.25 -0.94 -0.10
N LEU A 130 18.04 -0.61 1.18
CA LEU A 130 18.94 -0.94 2.28
C LEU A 130 18.87 -2.42 2.70
N LEU A 131 17.87 -3.16 2.22
CA LEU A 131 17.71 -4.58 2.46
C LEU A 131 18.08 -5.39 1.21
N THR A 132 18.66 -6.58 1.43
CA THR A 132 19.09 -7.49 0.35
C THR A 132 18.37 -8.83 0.44
N PRO A 133 17.05 -8.89 0.16
CA PRO A 133 16.29 -10.14 0.17
C PRO A 133 16.64 -11.03 -1.02
N ASP A 134 16.27 -12.32 -0.95
CA ASP A 134 16.38 -13.23 -2.10
C ASP A 134 15.32 -12.93 -3.18
N ALA A 135 14.18 -12.35 -2.78
CA ALA A 135 13.11 -11.91 -3.66
C ALA A 135 12.43 -10.64 -3.11
N LEU A 136 11.99 -9.76 -4.03
CA LEU A 136 11.17 -8.58 -3.74
C LEU A 136 9.90 -8.66 -4.58
N ILE A 137 8.74 -8.46 -3.94
CA ILE A 137 7.45 -8.22 -4.59
C ILE A 137 7.05 -6.78 -4.28
N ASP A 138 6.92 -5.96 -5.31
CA ASP A 138 6.64 -4.52 -5.21
C ASP A 138 5.88 -4.07 -6.47
N ASP A 139 4.88 -3.22 -6.32
CA ASP A 139 4.11 -2.65 -7.43
C ASP A 139 4.90 -1.57 -8.18
N ARG A 140 5.89 -0.96 -7.50
CA ARG A 140 6.74 0.08 -8.06
C ARG A 140 7.68 -0.50 -9.12
N PRO A 141 7.61 -0.02 -10.38
CA PRO A 141 8.58 -0.40 -11.41
C PRO A 141 10.01 -0.01 -11.01
N VAL A 142 10.97 -0.90 -11.28
CA VAL A 142 12.41 -0.70 -11.09
C VAL A 142 13.09 -0.05 -12.28
#